data_AF-A0A8T0BCQ9-F1
#
_entry.id   AF-A0A8T0BCQ9-F1
#
_cell.length_a   1.000
_cell.length_b   1.000
_cell.length_c   1.000
_cell.angle_alpha   90.00
_cell.angle_beta   90.00
_cell.angle_gamma   90.00
#
_symmetry.space_group_name_H-M   'P 1'
#
loop_
_entity.id
_entity.type
_entity.pdbx_description
1 polymer ?
#
loop_
_entity_poly.entity_id
_entity_poly.type
_entity_poly.pdbx_seq_one_letter_code
_entity_poly.pdbx_strand_id
1 'polypeptide(L)'
;VKDLGVILDSNLSFKNHINQVTKTAFFHLRNISKLRNMLSISDAEKLVHAFMTSRIDYCNALLGGCPASLLNKLQLVQNAAARVLTRSRKYDNITPIFSSLHWLPVKFRIDYKLLLRTYKALNGLASMYLSSLLTRYNPPRP
;
A
#
# COMPACT_ATOMS: atom_id res chain seq x y z
N VAL A 1 2.61 -3.21 20.85
CA VAL A 1 2.55 -1.75 21.12
C VAL A 1 2.01 -1.05 19.88
N LYS A 2 1.32 0.10 20.02
CA LYS A 2 0.92 0.92 18.88
C LYS A 2 1.79 2.18 18.86
N ASP A 3 2.53 2.37 17.78
CA ASP A 3 3.44 3.50 17.59
C ASP A 3 3.13 4.19 16.26
N LEU A 4 2.95 5.51 16.29
CA LEU A 4 2.51 6.33 15.15
C LEU A 4 1.42 5.63 14.31
N GLY A 5 0.40 5.04 14.94
CA GLY A 5 -0.67 4.36 14.20
C GLY A 5 -0.38 2.93 13.71
N VAL A 6 0.87 2.47 13.77
CA VAL A 6 1.28 1.11 13.38
C VAL A 6 1.25 0.18 14.59
N ILE A 7 0.74 -1.04 14.43
CA ILE A 7 0.81 -2.07 15.48
C ILE A 7 2.12 -2.83 15.31
N LEU A 8 2.97 -2.74 16.33
CA LEU A 8 4.23 -3.47 16.44
C LEU A 8 4.04 -4.68 17.36
N ASP A 9 4.33 -5.87 16.83
CA ASP A 9 4.49 -7.11 17.59
C ASP A 9 5.97 -7.38 17.88
N SER A 10 6.26 -8.25 18.85
CA SER A 10 7.64 -8.58 19.29
C SER A 10 8.53 -9.07 18.16
N ASN A 11 7.95 -9.70 17.14
CA ASN A 11 8.66 -10.31 16.04
C ASN A 11 8.67 -9.42 14.78
N LEU A 12 8.11 -8.19 14.88
CA LEU A 12 7.92 -7.27 13.75
C LEU A 12 7.28 -7.96 12.52
N SER A 13 6.35 -8.88 12.76
CA SER A 13 5.65 -9.59 11.69
C SER A 13 4.60 -8.73 10.99
N PHE A 14 4.13 -7.66 11.65
CA PHE A 14 3.08 -6.75 11.20
C PHE A 14 1.75 -7.43 10.86
N LYS A 15 1.57 -8.71 11.25
CA LYS A 15 0.37 -9.50 10.93
C LYS A 15 -0.89 -8.85 11.49
N ASN A 16 -0.84 -8.44 12.75
CA ASN A 16 -1.96 -7.79 13.42
C ASN A 16 -2.28 -6.43 12.80
N HIS A 17 -1.24 -5.66 12.45
CA HIS A 17 -1.40 -4.38 11.76
C HIS A 17 -2.09 -4.55 10.40
N ILE A 18 -1.57 -5.44 9.54
CA ILE A 18 -2.14 -5.71 8.22
C ILE A 18 -3.57 -6.21 8.32
N ASN A 19 -3.87 -7.10 9.28
CA ASN A 19 -5.23 -7.57 9.51
C ASN A 19 -6.18 -6.43 9.89
N GLN A 20 -5.76 -5.52 10.76
CA GLN A 20 -6.57 -4.37 11.15
C GLN A 20 -6.80 -3.40 9.98
N VAL A 21 -5.74 -3.07 9.22
CA VAL A 21 -5.83 -2.22 8.02
C VAL A 21 -6.79 -2.84 7.01
N THR A 22 -6.63 -4.14 6.75
CA THR A 22 -7.49 -4.91 5.82
C THR A 22 -8.95 -4.88 6.27
N LYS A 23 -9.24 -5.18 7.54
CA LYS A 23 -10.60 -5.15 8.10
C LYS A 23 -11.23 -3.76 7.94
N THR A 24 -10.49 -2.71 8.30
CA THR A 24 -10.96 -1.32 8.24
C THR A 24 -11.19 -0.88 6.79
N ALA A 25 -10.30 -1.25 5.88
CA ALA A 25 -10.43 -0.91 4.46
C ALA A 25 -11.65 -1.59 3.84
N PHE A 26 -11.88 -2.88 4.11
CA PHE A 26 -13.09 -3.56 3.61
C PHE A 26 -14.38 -2.97 4.20
N PHE A 27 -14.38 -2.53 5.45
CA PHE A 27 -15.51 -1.83 6.05
C PHE A 27 -15.85 -0.54 5.26
N HIS A 28 -14.85 0.31 5.00
CA HIS A 28 -15.06 1.53 4.20
C HIS A 28 -15.48 1.19 2.76
N LEU A 29 -14.85 0.19 2.14
CA LEU A 29 -15.19 -0.22 0.78
C LEU A 29 -16.64 -0.70 0.66
N ARG A 30 -17.15 -1.42 1.68
CA ARG A 30 -18.56 -1.83 1.71
C ARG A 30 -19.50 -0.62 1.73
N ASN A 31 -19.15 0.44 2.44
CA ASN A 31 -19.94 1.67 2.47
C ASN A 31 -19.88 2.41 1.13
N ILE A 32 -18.69 2.53 0.53
CA ILE A 32 -18.52 3.13 -0.80
C ILE A 32 -19.31 2.33 -1.85
N SER A 33 -19.28 1.01 -1.78
CA SER A 33 -20.02 0.13 -2.70
C SER A 33 -21.53 0.38 -2.67
N LYS A 34 -22.11 0.63 -1.49
CA LYS A 34 -23.54 1.01 -1.37
C LYS A 34 -23.85 2.35 -2.04
N LEU A 35 -22.94 3.32 -1.93
CA LEU A 35 -23.11 4.66 -2.51
C LEU A 35 -22.71 4.71 -3.99
N ARG A 36 -22.02 3.68 -4.50
CA ARG A 36 -21.38 3.68 -5.81
C ARG A 36 -22.34 4.00 -6.95
N ASN A 37 -23.62 3.61 -6.84
CA ASN A 37 -24.64 3.87 -7.85
C ASN A 37 -25.00 5.36 -8.00
N MET A 38 -24.83 6.14 -6.93
CA MET A 38 -25.19 7.56 -6.86
C MET A 38 -23.98 8.48 -7.13
N LEU A 39 -22.77 7.91 -7.19
CA LEU A 39 -21.52 8.67 -7.35
C LEU A 39 -21.00 8.61 -8.78
N SER A 40 -20.44 9.75 -9.22
CA SER A 40 -19.55 9.81 -10.38
C SER A 40 -18.31 8.93 -10.15
N ILE A 41 -17.62 8.55 -11.24
CA ILE A 41 -16.36 7.79 -11.12
C ILE A 41 -15.31 8.62 -10.36
N SER A 42 -15.17 9.90 -10.68
CA SER A 42 -14.19 10.78 -10.05
C SER A 42 -14.43 10.96 -8.55
N ASP A 43 -15.69 11.04 -8.10
CA ASP A 43 -15.98 11.20 -6.67
C ASP A 43 -15.81 9.87 -5.92
N ALA A 44 -16.20 8.75 -6.54
CA ALA A 44 -15.92 7.43 -5.99
C ALA A 44 -14.39 7.19 -5.86
N GLU A 45 -13.60 7.64 -6.83
CA GLU A 45 -12.14 7.55 -6.78
C GLU A 45 -11.55 8.35 -5.61
N LYS A 46 -12.02 9.59 -5.39
CA LYS A 46 -11.62 10.40 -4.23
C LYS A 46 -11.91 9.66 -2.92
N LEU A 47 -13.08 9.04 -2.77
CA LEU A 47 -13.43 8.27 -1.57
C LEU A 47 -12.52 7.04 -1.40
N VAL A 48 -12.25 6.30 -2.48
CA VAL A 48 -11.34 5.15 -2.44
C VAL A 48 -9.95 5.60 -2.01
N HIS A 49 -9.43 6.69 -2.57
CA HIS A 49 -8.13 7.22 -2.16
C HIS A 49 -8.09 7.69 -0.72
N ALA A 50 -9.11 8.45 -0.29
CA ALA A 50 -9.19 9.00 1.06
C ALA A 50 -9.31 7.92 2.15
N PHE A 51 -10.10 6.87 1.92
CA PHE A 51 -10.39 5.87 2.96
C PHE A 51 -9.58 4.57 2.85
N MET A 52 -9.09 4.24 1.65
CA MET A 52 -8.38 2.98 1.42
C MET A 52 -6.93 3.20 1.06
N THR A 53 -6.64 3.95 -0.01
CA THR A 53 -5.26 4.13 -0.49
C THR A 53 -4.40 4.80 0.57
N SER A 54 -4.92 5.84 1.23
CA SER A 54 -4.24 6.51 2.36
C SER A 54 -3.82 5.53 3.47
N ARG A 55 -4.66 4.53 3.77
CA ARG A 55 -4.39 3.52 4.81
C ARG A 55 -3.40 2.46 4.37
N ILE A 56 -3.49 2.03 3.10
CA ILE A 56 -2.55 1.07 2.51
C ILE A 56 -1.16 1.68 2.37
N ASP A 57 -1.07 2.97 2.02
CA ASP A 57 0.20 3.66 1.79
C ASP A 57 0.82 4.21 3.09
N TYR A 58 0.05 4.30 4.17
CA TYR A 58 0.54 4.75 5.46
C TYR A 58 1.60 3.79 6.01
N CYS A 59 2.82 4.28 6.19
CA CYS A 59 3.97 3.51 6.69
C CYS A 59 4.25 2.20 5.90
N ASN A 60 3.83 2.12 4.64
CA ASN A 60 3.93 0.88 3.85
C ASN A 60 5.37 0.40 3.61
N ALA A 61 6.37 1.29 3.68
CA ALA A 61 7.78 0.92 3.61
C ALA A 61 8.21 -0.05 4.72
N LEU A 62 7.56 0.00 5.90
CA LEU A 62 7.81 -0.94 7.00
C LEU A 62 7.40 -2.37 6.65
N LEU A 63 6.51 -2.54 5.68
CA LEU A 63 6.05 -3.84 5.22
C LEU A 63 7.04 -4.49 4.23
N GLY A 64 8.17 -3.83 3.95
CA GLY A 64 9.28 -4.42 3.20
C GLY A 64 9.81 -5.64 3.94
N GLY A 65 9.96 -6.76 3.24
CA GLY A 65 10.41 -8.04 3.82
C GLY A 65 9.28 -8.89 4.42
N CYS A 66 8.05 -8.39 4.51
CA CYS A 66 6.92 -9.22 4.93
C CYS A 66 6.63 -10.35 3.92
N PRO A 67 6.13 -11.52 4.38
CA PRO A 67 5.76 -12.61 3.48
C PRO A 67 4.71 -12.18 2.44
N ALA A 68 4.87 -12.65 1.20
CA ALA A 68 3.93 -12.34 0.11
C ALA A 68 2.50 -12.75 0.43
N SER A 69 2.31 -13.86 1.15
CA SER A 69 1.00 -14.34 1.62
C SER A 69 0.28 -13.33 2.52
N LEU A 70 1.04 -12.57 3.33
CA LEU A 70 0.51 -11.55 4.20
C LEU A 70 0.19 -10.26 3.43
N LEU A 71 1.10 -9.84 2.54
CA LEU A 71 0.89 -8.67 1.66
C LEU A 71 -0.28 -8.88 0.69
N ASN A 72 -0.55 -10.13 0.29
CA ASN A 72 -1.67 -10.45 -0.58
C ASN A 72 -3.02 -10.00 0.01
N LYS A 73 -3.15 -9.90 1.34
CA LYS A 73 -4.37 -9.35 1.97
C LYS A 73 -4.64 -7.91 1.56
N LEU A 74 -3.60 -7.08 1.54
CA LEU A 74 -3.68 -5.70 1.07
C LEU A 74 -3.91 -5.63 -0.44
N GLN A 75 -3.31 -6.56 -1.20
CA GLN A 75 -3.56 -6.66 -2.64
C GLN A 75 -5.04 -6.98 -2.94
N LEU A 76 -5.65 -7.90 -2.19
CA LEU A 76 -7.08 -8.22 -2.31
C LEU A 76 -7.97 -7.01 -2.02
N VAL A 77 -7.60 -6.20 -1.02
CA VAL A 77 -8.28 -4.93 -0.72
C VAL A 77 -8.19 -3.97 -1.90
N GLN A 78 -6.99 -3.77 -2.46
CA GLN A 78 -6.79 -2.91 -3.62
C GLN A 78 -7.55 -3.41 -4.85
N ASN A 79 -7.54 -4.71 -5.10
CA ASN A 79 -8.29 -5.35 -6.19
C ASN A 79 -9.79 -5.10 -6.02
N ALA A 80 -10.32 -5.28 -4.81
CA ALA A 80 -11.73 -5.03 -4.54
C ALA A 80 -12.08 -3.54 -4.71
N ALA A 81 -11.20 -2.64 -4.29
CA ALA A 81 -11.38 -1.20 -4.47
C ALA A 81 -11.48 -0.80 -5.95
N ALA A 82 -10.55 -1.31 -6.78
CA ALA A 82 -10.57 -1.09 -8.22
C ALA A 82 -11.87 -1.61 -8.84
N ARG A 83 -12.33 -2.81 -8.43
CA ARG A 83 -13.58 -3.38 -8.94
C ARG A 83 -14.82 -2.58 -8.53
N VAL A 84 -14.88 -2.05 -7.30
CA VAL A 84 -15.98 -1.16 -6.89
C VAL A 84 -15.96 0.14 -7.70
N LEU A 85 -14.77 0.68 -7.95
CA LEU A 85 -14.61 1.90 -8.73
C LEU A 85 -15.08 1.71 -10.18
N THR A 86 -14.59 0.66 -10.87
CA THR A 86 -14.90 0.40 -12.28
C THR A 86 -16.19 -0.39 -12.51
N ARG A 87 -16.84 -0.87 -11.45
CA ARG A 87 -18.00 -1.78 -11.50
C ARG A 87 -17.75 -3.05 -12.32
N SER A 88 -16.50 -3.49 -12.39
CA SER A 88 -16.13 -4.75 -13.05
C SER A 88 -16.60 -5.97 -12.27
N ARG A 89 -16.75 -7.10 -12.95
CA ARG A 89 -17.20 -8.36 -12.34
C ARG A 89 -16.09 -8.96 -11.46
N LYS A 90 -16.50 -9.86 -10.57
CA LYS A 90 -15.61 -10.53 -9.60
C LYS A 90 -14.45 -11.27 -10.28
N TYR A 91 -14.72 -11.92 -11.41
CA TYR A 91 -13.78 -12.80 -12.11
C TYR A 91 -13.04 -12.10 -13.26
N ASP A 92 -13.30 -10.81 -13.50
CA ASP A 92 -12.58 -10.06 -14.52
C ASP A 92 -11.10 -9.97 -14.13
N ASN A 93 -10.23 -10.06 -15.16
CA ASN A 93 -8.81 -9.90 -14.99
C ASN A 93 -8.51 -8.51 -14.41
N ILE A 94 -7.76 -8.47 -13.32
CA ILE A 94 -7.48 -7.23 -12.59
C ILE A 94 -6.38 -6.40 -13.25
N THR A 95 -5.49 -7.01 -14.02
CA THR A 95 -4.33 -6.33 -14.62
C THR A 95 -4.75 -5.20 -15.57
N PRO A 96 -5.67 -5.40 -16.53
CA PRO A 96 -6.13 -4.32 -17.41
C PRO A 96 -6.82 -3.18 -16.64
N ILE A 97 -7.53 -3.51 -15.56
CA ILE A 97 -8.21 -2.53 -14.71
C ILE A 97 -7.18 -1.66 -13.98
N PHE A 98 -6.10 -2.26 -13.49
CA PHE A 98 -5.03 -1.50 -12.86
C PHE A 98 -4.31 -0.58 -13.85
N SER A 99 -4.09 -1.05 -15.08
CA SER A 99 -3.51 -0.23 -16.15
C SER A 99 -4.41 0.96 -16.49
N SER A 100 -5.72 0.78 -16.62
CA SER A 100 -6.63 1.89 -16.94
C SER A 100 -6.77 2.90 -15.81
N LEU A 101 -6.61 2.47 -14.56
CA LEU A 101 -6.58 3.34 -13.38
C LEU A 101 -5.19 3.94 -13.10
N HIS A 102 -4.15 3.52 -13.83
CA HIS A 102 -2.74 3.82 -13.51
C HIS A 102 -2.34 3.44 -12.07
N TRP A 103 -2.89 2.35 -11.53
CA TRP A 103 -2.62 1.90 -10.17
C TRP A 103 -1.51 0.84 -10.10
N LEU A 104 -0.47 1.15 -9.32
CA LEU A 104 0.57 0.18 -8.97
C LEU A 104 0.05 -0.85 -7.95
N PRO A 105 0.30 -2.16 -8.16
CA PRO A 105 0.12 -3.20 -7.14
C PRO A 105 0.83 -2.88 -5.82
N VAL A 106 0.30 -3.41 -4.71
CA VAL A 106 0.80 -3.13 -3.34
C VAL A 106 2.29 -3.43 -3.19
N LYS A 107 2.77 -4.53 -3.77
CA LYS A 107 4.20 -4.88 -3.71
C LYS A 107 5.07 -3.78 -4.31
N PHE A 108 4.72 -3.30 -5.50
CA PHE A 108 5.47 -2.24 -6.17
C PHE A 108 5.35 -0.89 -5.46
N ARG A 109 4.23 -0.61 -4.80
CA ARG A 109 4.09 0.59 -3.95
C ARG A 109 5.04 0.57 -2.76
N ILE A 110 5.19 -0.59 -2.11
CA ILE A 110 6.14 -0.78 -1.00
C ILE A 110 7.57 -0.60 -1.52
N ASP A 111 7.92 -1.28 -2.63
CA ASP A 111 9.26 -1.19 -3.23
C ASP A 111 9.59 0.24 -3.62
N TYR A 112 8.68 0.96 -4.30
CA TYR A 112 8.85 2.36 -4.65
C TYR A 112 9.13 3.23 -3.43
N LYS A 113 8.37 3.05 -2.33
CA LYS A 113 8.56 3.84 -1.11
C LYS A 113 9.87 3.52 -0.40
N LEU A 114 10.30 2.26 -0.42
CA LEU A 114 11.60 1.85 0.11
C LEU A 114 12.74 2.47 -0.71
N LEU A 115 12.70 2.29 -2.04
CA LEU A 115 13.70 2.84 -2.97
C LEU A 115 13.80 4.36 -2.88
N LEU A 116 12.67 5.06 -2.80
CA LEU A 116 12.67 6.52 -2.65
C LEU A 116 13.31 6.97 -1.33
N ARG A 117 13.06 6.25 -0.22
CA ARG A 117 13.70 6.54 1.08
C ARG A 117 15.21 6.29 1.02
N THR A 118 15.62 5.17 0.44
CA THR A 118 17.05 4.83 0.25
C THR A 118 17.75 5.87 -0.62
N TYR A 119 17.15 6.25 -1.75
CA TYR A 119 17.68 7.30 -2.62
C TYR A 119 17.87 8.61 -1.87
N LYS A 120 16.88 9.06 -1.10
CA LYS A 120 17.00 10.29 -0.30
C LYS A 120 18.13 10.21 0.71
N ALA A 121 18.28 9.09 1.40
CA ALA A 121 19.33 8.90 2.38
C ALA A 121 20.74 8.89 1.75
N LEU A 122 20.92 8.24 0.60
CA LEU A 122 22.22 8.18 -0.10
C LEU A 122 22.64 9.51 -0.75
N ASN A 123 21.70 10.45 -0.93
CA ASN A 123 21.93 11.75 -1.56
C ASN A 123 21.83 12.93 -0.56
N GLY A 124 21.85 12.67 0.75
CA GLY A 124 21.81 13.72 1.77
C GLY A 124 20.48 14.48 1.88
N LEU A 125 19.38 13.92 1.33
CA LEU A 125 18.03 14.49 1.38
C LEU A 125 17.18 13.90 2.52
N ALA A 126 17.75 13.01 3.32
CA ALA A 126 17.14 12.46 4.53
C ALA A 126 17.90 12.92 5.78
N SER A 127 17.39 12.59 6.97
CA SER A 127 18.10 12.87 8.22
C SER A 127 19.44 12.14 8.26
N MET A 128 20.43 12.78 8.88
CA MET A 128 21.79 12.23 8.99
C MET A 128 21.79 10.82 9.59
N TYR A 129 20.90 10.56 10.55
CA TYR A 129 20.69 9.23 11.13
C TYR A 129 20.37 8.16 10.08
N LEU A 130 19.48 8.43 9.12
CA LEU A 130 19.14 7.45 8.08
C LEU A 130 20.28 7.29 7.07
N SER A 131 20.96 8.38 6.73
CA SER A 131 22.12 8.35 5.85
C SER A 131 23.28 7.54 6.44
N SER A 132 23.52 7.65 7.76
CA SER A 132 24.57 6.89 8.44
C SER A 132 24.30 5.40 8.55
N LEU A 133 23.03 4.97 8.41
CA LEU A 133 22.66 3.55 8.42
C LEU A 133 22.88 2.85 7.07
N LEU A 134 23.13 3.61 6.00
CA LEU A 134 23.25 3.07 4.66
C LEU A 134 24.65 3.27 4.11
N THR A 135 25.22 2.20 3.56
CA THR A 135 26.50 2.24 2.85
C THR A 135 26.25 2.11 1.35
N ARG A 136 26.97 2.89 0.53
CA ARG A 136 26.93 2.70 -0.92
C ARG A 136 27.61 1.37 -1.23
N TYR A 137 26.91 0.53 -1.98
CA TYR A 137 27.50 -0.69 -2.50
C TYR A 137 28.64 -0.32 -3.45
N ASN A 138 29.86 -0.74 -3.11
CA ASN A 138 31.01 -0.63 -4.00
C ASN A 138 31.23 -2.01 -4.61
N PRO A 139 30.95 -2.20 -5.92
CA PRO A 139 31.13 -3.50 -6.54
C PRO A 139 32.62 -3.89 -6.50
N PRO A 140 32.94 -5.16 -6.20
CA PRO A 140 34.32 -5.62 -6.14
C PRO A 140 35.01 -5.65 -7.51
N ARG A 141 34.25 -5.45 -8.60
CA ARG A 141 34.77 -5.31 -9.97
C ARG A 141 34.18 -4.04 -10.59
N PRO A 142 35.01 -3.19 -11.23
CA PRO A 142 34.55 -2.00 -11.94
C PRO A 142 33.68 -2.35 -13.16
#